data_AF-A0A934RFK1-F1
#
_entry.id   AF-A0A934RFK1-F1
#
_cell.length_a   1.000
_cell.length_b   1.000
_cell.length_c   1.000
_cell.angle_alpha   90.00
_cell.angle_beta   90.00
_cell.angle_gamma   90.00
#
_symmetry.space_group_name_H-M   'P 1'
#
loop_
_entity.id
_entity.type
_entity.pdbx_description
1 polymer ?
#
loop_
_entity_poly.entity_id
_entity_poly.type
_entity_poly.pdbx_seq_one_letter_code
_entity_poly.pdbx_strand_id
1 'polypeptide(L)'
;MDATNDDHDKAWEETTALASPALLGAAAGLILGEVMHANARRGIAIGLAALGVAALMPLAVSGIVNKVNGPKTRRGVQRRLRGIRDAGDGVVEDALEETGVI
;
A
#
# COMPACT_ATOMS: atom_id res chain seq x y z
N MET A 1 -10.53 14.73 32.51
CA MET A 1 -9.36 14.53 31.64
C MET A 1 -9.31 13.05 31.34
N ASP A 2 -9.65 12.64 30.12
CA ASP A 2 -9.64 11.20 29.72
C ASP A 2 -9.60 11.03 28.19
N ALA A 3 -10.20 11.96 27.44
CA ALA A 3 -10.27 11.89 25.97
C ALA A 3 -8.90 11.86 25.26
N THR A 4 -7.85 12.47 25.82
CA THR A 4 -6.52 12.52 25.20
C THR A 4 -5.72 11.24 25.28
N ASN A 5 -6.02 10.33 26.22
CA ASN A 5 -5.37 9.01 26.29
C ASN A 5 -6.00 8.03 25.30
N ASP A 6 -7.33 8.02 25.22
CA ASP A 6 -8.11 7.19 24.29
C ASP A 6 -7.72 7.40 22.81
N ASP A 7 -7.46 8.65 22.41
CA ASP A 7 -7.02 8.98 21.05
C ASP A 7 -5.61 8.47 20.75
N HIS A 8 -4.75 8.43 21.77
CA HIS A 8 -3.37 7.97 21.63
C HIS A 8 -3.35 6.44 21.48
N ASP A 9 -4.07 5.72 22.34
CA ASP A 9 -4.13 4.25 22.34
C ASP A 9 -4.69 3.71 21.01
N LYS A 10 -5.75 4.35 20.46
CA LYS A 10 -6.28 4.01 19.14
C LYS A 10 -5.27 4.22 18.01
N ALA A 11 -4.49 5.30 18.06
CA ALA A 11 -3.48 5.57 17.03
C ALA A 11 -2.38 4.48 17.00
N TRP A 12 -2.01 3.92 18.16
CA TRP A 12 -1.04 2.81 18.22
C TRP A 12 -1.63 1.49 17.72
N GLU A 13 -2.89 1.22 18.02
CA GLU A 13 -3.61 0.04 17.50
C GLU A 13 -3.76 0.10 15.98
N GLU A 14 -4.19 1.23 15.44
CA GLU A 14 -4.34 1.44 13.99
C GLU A 14 -2.99 1.33 13.26
N THR A 15 -1.95 1.95 13.82
CA THR A 15 -0.59 1.88 13.26
C THR A 15 -0.04 0.46 13.30
N THR A 16 -0.30 -0.28 14.39
CA THR A 16 0.11 -1.68 14.54
C THR A 16 -0.65 -2.59 13.59
N ALA A 17 -1.96 -2.38 13.41
CA ALA A 17 -2.79 -3.14 12.47
C ALA A 17 -2.33 -2.93 11.02
N LEU A 18 -1.91 -1.72 10.66
CA LEU A 18 -1.36 -1.39 9.33
C LEU A 18 0.06 -1.95 9.12
N ALA A 19 0.90 -1.95 10.16
CA ALA A 19 2.28 -2.44 10.08
C ALA A 19 2.39 -3.97 10.22
N SER A 20 1.39 -4.63 10.83
CA SER A 20 1.35 -6.06 11.13
C SER A 20 1.68 -6.95 9.92
N PRO A 21 1.02 -6.80 8.75
CA PRO A 21 1.28 -7.66 7.60
C PRO A 21 2.67 -7.44 7.01
N ALA A 22 3.17 -6.20 7.03
CA ALA A 22 4.48 -5.85 6.52
C ALA A 22 5.60 -6.43 7.41
N LEU A 23 5.44 -6.34 8.73
CA LEU A 23 6.37 -6.92 9.69
C LEU A 23 6.38 -8.46 9.61
N LEU A 24 5.20 -9.07 9.49
CA LEU A 24 5.06 -10.52 9.33
C LEU A 24 5.68 -11.00 8.01
N GLY A 25 5.45 -10.29 6.90
CA GLY A 25 6.07 -10.58 5.61
C GLY A 25 7.60 -10.42 5.63
N ALA A 26 8.12 -9.39 6.31
CA ALA A 26 9.56 -9.17 6.47
C ALA A 26 10.22 -10.28 7.30
N ALA A 27 9.58 -10.69 8.40
CA ALA A 27 10.05 -11.80 9.23
C ALA A 27 10.05 -13.13 8.45
N ALA A 28 8.96 -13.42 7.73
CA ALA A 28 8.87 -14.60 6.87
C ALA A 28 9.96 -14.61 5.78
N GLY A 29 10.23 -13.45 5.16
CA GLY A 29 11.29 -13.29 4.18
C GLY A 29 12.71 -13.47 4.75
N LEU A 30 12.97 -12.98 5.97
CA LEU A 30 14.24 -13.16 6.66
C LEU A 30 14.51 -14.64 6.99
N ILE A 31 13.51 -15.32 7.56
CA ILE A 31 13.60 -16.75 7.88
C ILE A 31 13.85 -17.55 6.59
N LEU A 32 13.02 -17.33 5.56
CA LEU A 32 13.18 -17.99 4.25
C LEU A 32 14.55 -17.73 3.62
N GLY A 33 15.07 -16.51 3.77
CA GLY A 33 16.38 -16.11 3.26
C GLY A 33 17.55 -16.82 3.95
N GLU A 34 17.39 -17.21 5.21
CA GLU A 34 18.41 -17.92 6.00
C GLU A 34 18.44 -19.42 5.70
N VAL A 35 17.29 -20.03 5.36
CA VAL A 35 17.24 -21.46 4.96
C VAL A 35 17.73 -21.68 3.52
N MET A 36 17.94 -20.61 2.74
CA MET A 36 18.22 -20.72 1.32
C MET A 36 19.70 -20.92 1.01
N HIS A 37 20.01 -21.90 0.14
CA HIS A 37 21.36 -22.09 -0.38
C HIS A 37 21.88 -20.82 -1.08
N ALA A 38 23.18 -20.53 -0.91
CA ALA A 38 23.84 -19.33 -1.42
C ALA A 38 23.61 -19.05 -2.92
N ASN A 39 23.43 -20.10 -3.72
CA ASN A 39 23.19 -19.97 -5.16
C ASN A 39 21.76 -19.52 -5.49
N ALA A 40 20.77 -19.91 -4.69
CA ALA A 40 19.37 -19.54 -4.89
C ALA A 40 19.02 -18.18 -4.27
N ARG A 41 19.80 -17.75 -3.25
CA ARG A 41 19.69 -16.43 -2.62
C ARG A 41 19.80 -15.27 -3.62
N ARG A 42 20.69 -15.39 -4.60
CA ARG A 42 20.89 -14.35 -5.63
C ARG A 42 19.67 -14.19 -6.54
N GLY A 43 19.10 -15.29 -7.02
CA GLY A 43 17.92 -15.25 -7.90
C GLY A 43 16.70 -14.65 -7.20
N ILE A 44 16.43 -15.07 -5.97
CA ILE A 44 15.29 -14.56 -5.20
C ILE A 44 15.49 -13.11 -4.78
N ALA A 45 16.70 -12.71 -4.35
CA ALA A 45 16.97 -11.32 -3.98
C ALA A 45 16.77 -10.37 -5.17
N ILE A 46 17.23 -10.74 -6.36
CA ILE A 46 17.03 -9.93 -7.58
C ILE A 46 15.55 -9.88 -7.95
N GLY A 47 14.84 -11.02 -7.88
CA GLY A 47 13.40 -11.08 -8.15
C GLY A 47 12.58 -10.20 -7.21
N LEU A 48 12.83 -10.27 -5.90
CA LEU A 48 12.16 -9.42 -4.91
C LEU A 48 12.51 -7.95 -5.06
N ALA A 49 13.76 -7.62 -5.39
CA ALA A 49 14.15 -6.25 -5.68
C ALA A 49 13.42 -5.70 -6.91
N ALA A 50 13.36 -6.48 -8.00
CA ALA A 50 12.64 -6.11 -9.21
C ALA A 50 11.13 -5.96 -8.95
N LEU A 51 10.53 -6.88 -8.19
CA LEU A 51 9.12 -6.83 -7.81
C LEU A 51 8.81 -5.63 -6.92
N GLY A 52 9.68 -5.32 -5.95
CA GLY A 52 9.57 -4.12 -5.11
C GLY A 52 9.64 -2.83 -5.93
N VAL A 53 10.55 -2.75 -6.90
CA VAL A 53 10.63 -1.61 -7.83
C VAL A 53 9.37 -1.52 -8.69
N ALA A 54 8.87 -2.65 -9.21
CA ALA A 54 7.66 -2.70 -10.01
C ALA A 54 6.40 -2.30 -9.19
N ALA A 55 6.33 -2.69 -7.91
CA ALA A 55 5.23 -2.31 -7.02
C ALA A 55 5.20 -0.81 -6.71
N LEU A 56 6.36 -0.13 -6.75
CA LEU A 56 6.45 1.33 -6.59
C LEU A 56 6.13 2.10 -7.89
N MET A 57 6.08 1.43 -9.03
CA MET A 57 5.85 2.05 -10.35
C MET A 57 4.56 2.88 -10.44
N PRO A 58 3.39 2.43 -9.92
CA PRO A 58 2.15 3.21 -9.98
C PRO A 58 2.22 4.53 -9.19
N LEU A 59 2.95 4.55 -8.08
CA LEU A 59 3.14 5.75 -7.26
C LEU A 59 4.04 6.76 -7.98
N ALA A 60 5.13 6.29 -8.60
CA ALA A 60 6.02 7.14 -9.39
C ALA A 60 5.28 7.76 -10.58
N VAL A 61 4.53 6.95 -11.34
CA VAL A 61 3.74 7.42 -12.49
C VAL A 61 2.65 8.40 -12.04
N SER A 62 1.91 8.08 -10.97
CA SER A 62 0.87 8.98 -10.44
C SER A 62 1.45 10.30 -9.96
N GLY A 63 2.62 10.30 -9.33
CA GLY A 63 3.32 11.51 -8.90
C GLY A 63 3.70 12.40 -10.08
N ILE A 64 4.26 11.81 -11.15
CA ILE A 64 4.63 12.54 -12.37
C ILE A 64 3.38 13.07 -13.09
N VAL A 65 2.37 12.23 -13.30
CA VAL A 65 1.11 12.62 -13.95
C VAL A 65 0.39 13.70 -13.16
N ASN A 66 0.35 13.61 -11.83
CA ASN A 66 -0.25 14.64 -11.01
C ASN A 66 0.59 15.92 -10.96
N LYS A 67 1.91 15.84 -11.15
CA LYS A 67 2.77 17.02 -11.26
C LYS A 67 2.56 17.76 -12.58
N VAL A 68 2.40 17.02 -13.68
CA VAL A 68 2.25 17.59 -15.03
C VAL A 68 0.80 17.98 -15.33
N ASN A 69 -0.14 17.09 -15.04
CA ASN A 69 -1.58 17.29 -15.30
C ASN A 69 -2.35 17.77 -14.06
N GLY A 70 -1.63 18.15 -12.99
CA GLY A 70 -2.22 18.57 -11.72
C GLY A 70 -3.13 19.78 -11.88
N PRO A 71 -4.33 19.78 -11.28
CA PRO A 71 -5.22 20.93 -11.34
C PRO A 71 -4.57 22.13 -10.65
N LYS A 72 -4.33 23.20 -11.41
CA LYS A 72 -3.71 24.45 -10.93
C LYS A 72 -4.57 25.22 -9.91
N THR A 73 -5.78 24.74 -9.60
CA THR A 73 -6.77 25.45 -8.78
C THR A 73 -7.38 24.54 -7.72
N ARG A 74 -7.68 25.11 -6.53
CA ARG A 74 -8.30 24.41 -5.38
C ARG A 74 -9.59 23.67 -5.75
N ARG A 75 -10.39 24.21 -6.67
CA ARG A 75 -11.63 23.57 -7.13
C ARG A 75 -11.39 22.31 -7.98
N GLY A 76 -10.32 22.29 -8.78
CA GLY A 76 -9.95 21.12 -9.57
C GLY A 76 -9.41 19.97 -8.72
N VAL A 77 -8.70 20.29 -7.62
CA VAL A 77 -8.24 19.30 -6.63
C VAL A 77 -9.44 18.62 -5.96
N GLN A 78 -10.45 19.40 -5.53
CA GLN A 78 -11.67 18.85 -4.93
C GLN A 78 -12.46 17.95 -5.89
N ARG A 79 -12.52 18.30 -7.19
CA ARG A 79 -13.20 17.47 -8.20
C ARG A 79 -12.47 16.16 -8.46
N ARG A 80 -11.13 16.16 -8.47
CA ARG A 80 -10.32 14.93 -8.58
C ARG A 80 -10.44 14.04 -7.35
N LEU A 81 -10.40 14.61 -6.13
CA LEU A 81 -10.53 13.83 -4.91
C LEU A 81 -11.90 13.13 -4.83
N ARG A 82 -12.98 13.78 -5.26
CA ARG A 82 -14.29 13.14 -5.39
C ARG A 82 -14.27 12.00 -6.41
N GLY A 83 -13.66 12.21 -7.58
CA GLY A 83 -13.55 11.15 -8.60
C GLY A 83 -12.70 9.95 -8.17
N ILE A 84 -11.62 10.15 -7.40
CA ILE A 84 -10.82 9.04 -6.84
C ILE A 84 -11.62 8.28 -5.77
N ARG A 85 -12.42 8.99 -4.96
CA ARG A 85 -13.28 8.36 -3.96
C ARG A 85 -14.35 7.48 -4.60
N ASP A 86 -15.05 8.01 -5.60
CA ASP A 86 -16.11 7.27 -6.31
C ASP A 86 -15.52 6.12 -7.15
N ALA A 87 -14.32 6.28 -7.71
CA ALA A 87 -13.63 5.20 -8.43
C ALA A 87 -13.08 4.12 -7.49
N GLY A 88 -12.65 4.51 -6.29
CA GLY A 88 -12.15 3.60 -5.25
C GLY A 88 -13.22 2.67 -4.69
N ASP A 89 -14.45 3.14 -4.54
CA ASP A 89 -15.58 2.28 -4.16
C ASP A 89 -15.89 1.25 -5.27
N GLY A 90 -15.74 1.64 -6.55
CA GLY A 90 -15.96 0.74 -7.69
C GLY A 90 -14.97 -0.43 -7.79
N VAL A 91 -13.67 -0.23 -7.49
CA VAL A 91 -12.69 -1.33 -7.49
C VAL A 91 -12.80 -2.25 -6.27
N VAL A 92 -13.34 -1.76 -5.15
CA VAL A 92 -13.63 -2.62 -4.00
C VAL A 92 -14.86 -3.48 -4.28
N GLU A 93 -15.89 -2.93 -4.91
CA GLU A 93 -17.09 -3.67 -5.33
C GLU A 93 -16.74 -4.77 -6.35
N ASP A 94 -15.91 -4.47 -7.37
CA ASP A 94 -15.50 -5.41 -8.43
C ASP A 94 -14.63 -6.57 -7.88
N ALA A 95 -13.77 -6.29 -6.89
CA ALA A 95 -12.96 -7.31 -6.22
C ALA A 95 -13.79 -8.22 -5.29
N LEU A 96 -14.92 -7.71 -4.78
CA LEU A 96 -15.88 -8.48 -3.99
C LEU A 96 -16.80 -9.35 -4.89
N GLU A 97 -17.14 -8.87 -6.09
CA GLU A 97 -17.83 -9.67 -7.11
C GLU A 97 -16.94 -10.81 -7.64
N GLU A 98 -15.65 -10.56 -7.92
CA GLU A 98 -14.72 -11.59 -8.41
C GLU A 98 -14.39 -12.66 -7.35
N THR A 99 -14.53 -12.34 -6.05
CA THR A 99 -14.32 -13.30 -4.94
C THR A 99 -15.58 -14.07 -4.53
N GLY A 100 -16.73 -13.84 -5.18
CA GLY A 100 -17.93 -14.66 -5.04
C GLY A 100 -18.52 -14.67 -3.63
N VAL A 101 -18.48 -13.53 -2.93
CA VAL A 101 -19.12 -13.34 -1.62
C VAL A 101 -20.24 -12.32 -1.72
N ILE A 102 -21.17 -12.52 -2.67
CA ILE A 102 -22.61 -12.23 -2.54
C ILE A 102 -23.37 -13.23 -3.41
#